data_AF-A0A9E4ACI6-F1
#
_entry.id   AF-A0A9E4ACI6-F1
#
_cell.length_a   1.000
_cell.length_b   1.000
_cell.length_c   1.000
_cell.angle_alpha   90.00
_cell.angle_beta   90.00
_cell.angle_gamma   90.00
#
_symmetry.space_group_name_H-M   'P 1'
#
loop_
_entity.id
_entity.type
_entity.pdbx_description
1 polymer ?
#
loop_
_entity_poly.entity_id
_entity_poly.type
_entity_poly.pdbx_seq_one_letter_code
_entity_poly.pdbx_strand_id
1 'polypeptide(L)' 'MAQPNLLLVSATEIESATVHTALGNAKTAQHAGKTVIVGTLCGWRCTLLHTGIGSVNAAHALTCQLEGQLP' A
#
# COMPACT_ATOMS: atom_id res chain seq x y z
N MET A 1 -9.05 16.27 -12.78
CA MET A 1 -9.79 15.48 -11.77
C MET A 1 -8.78 14.59 -11.06
N ALA A 2 -8.74 14.60 -9.72
CA ALA A 2 -7.84 13.71 -8.98
C ALA A 2 -8.25 12.26 -9.27
N GLN A 3 -7.30 11.41 -9.67
CA GLN A 3 -7.56 10.00 -9.90
C GLN A 3 -7.93 9.37 -8.55
N PRO A 4 -9.03 8.59 -8.45
CA PRO A 4 -9.40 7.95 -7.20
C PRO A 4 -8.28 7.00 -6.76
N ASN A 5 -7.90 7.10 -5.48
CA ASN A 5 -6.80 6.36 -4.88
C ASN A 5 -7.36 5.40 -3.81
N LEU A 6 -7.05 4.12 -3.95
CA LEU A 6 -7.43 3.07 -3.02
C LEU A 6 -6.21 2.65 -2.20
N LEU A 7 -6.29 2.76 -0.87
CA LEU A 7 -5.27 2.24 0.05
C LEU A 7 -5.74 0.90 0.60
N LEU A 8 -4.96 -0.15 0.34
CA LEU A 8 -5.14 -1.49 0.86
C LEU A 8 -4.04 -1.78 1.87
N VAL A 9 -4.42 -2.30 3.04
CA VAL A 9 -3.51 -2.49 4.17
C VAL A 9 -3.52 -3.96 4.55
N SER A 10 -2.34 -4.56 4.64
CA SER A 10 -2.17 -5.92 5.16
C SER A 10 -0.98 -6.01 6.12
N ALA A 11 -1.00 -6.96 7.03
CA ALA A 11 0.09 -7.18 7.97
C ALA A 11 1.26 -7.90 7.31
N THR A 12 0.96 -8.84 6.41
CA THR A 12 1.94 -9.68 5.71
C THR A 12 1.73 -9.64 4.20
N GLU A 13 2.76 -10.05 3.45
CA GLU A 13 2.71 -10.12 1.99
C GLU A 13 1.69 -11.15 1.50
N ILE A 14 1.59 -12.29 2.19
CA ILE A 14 0.74 -13.42 1.83
C ILE A 14 -0.75 -13.02 1.78
N GLU A 15 -1.20 -12.22 2.75
CA GLU A 15 -2.59 -11.71 2.81
C GLU A 15 -2.98 -10.90 1.57
N SER A 16 -2.00 -10.32 0.89
CA SER A 16 -2.19 -9.41 -0.24
C SER A 16 -1.66 -9.95 -1.57
N ALA A 17 -1.15 -11.19 -1.60
CA ALA A 17 -0.43 -11.73 -2.75
C ALA A 17 -1.28 -11.70 -4.03
N THR A 18 -2.55 -12.11 -3.94
CA THR A 18 -3.48 -12.08 -5.08
C THR A 18 -3.72 -10.67 -5.60
N VAL A 19 -3.88 -9.70 -4.69
CA VAL A 19 -4.07 -8.29 -5.06
C VAL A 19 -2.81 -7.76 -5.74
N HIS A 20 -1.63 -8.01 -5.17
CA HIS A 20 -0.35 -7.61 -5.75
C HIS A 20 -0.18 -8.15 -7.17
N THR A 21 -0.47 -9.44 -7.40
CA THR A 21 -0.38 -10.04 -8.75
C THR A 21 -1.36 -9.45 -9.76
N ALA A 22 -2.49 -8.89 -9.28
CA ALA A 22 -3.49 -8.26 -10.14
C ALA A 22 -3.19 -6.78 -10.44
N LEU A 23 -2.21 -6.16 -9.78
CA LEU A 23 -1.83 -4.77 -10.02
C LEU A 23 -1.12 -4.62 -11.36
N GLY A 24 -1.68 -3.80 -12.25
CA GLY A 24 -0.98 -3.31 -13.43
C GLY A 24 0.08 -2.26 -13.06
N ASN A 25 1.20 -2.23 -13.79
CA ASN A 25 2.26 -1.23 -13.62
C ASN A 25 2.78 -1.09 -12.17
N ALA A 26 2.81 -2.19 -11.42
CA ALA A 26 3.19 -2.19 -10.01
C ALA A 26 4.64 -1.71 -9.82
N LYS A 27 4.84 -0.80 -8.86
CA LYS A 27 6.13 -0.32 -8.40
C LYS A 27 6.23 -0.50 -6.90
N THR A 28 7.32 -1.10 -6.45
CA THR A 28 7.60 -1.29 -5.03
C THR A 28 8.51 -0.18 -4.54
N ALA A 29 8.17 0.39 -3.38
CA ALA A 29 8.95 1.37 -2.66
C ALA A 29 9.04 0.97 -1.19
N GLN A 30 9.96 1.62 -0.47
CA GLN A 30 10.06 1.54 0.98
C GLN A 30 9.73 2.90 1.57
N HIS A 31 8.78 2.94 2.51
CA HIS A 31 8.41 4.16 3.23
C HIS A 31 8.28 3.85 4.71
N ALA A 32 8.97 4.63 5.56
CA ALA A 32 9.03 4.39 7.01
C ALA A 32 9.40 2.93 7.40
N GLY A 33 10.28 2.29 6.60
CA GLY A 33 10.68 0.89 6.79
C GLY A 33 9.58 -0.14 6.48
N LYS A 34 8.54 0.25 5.74
CA LYS A 34 7.43 -0.59 5.30
C LYS A 34 7.43 -0.69 3.78
N THR A 35 7.08 -1.86 3.28
CA THR A 35 6.89 -2.10 1.85
C THR A 35 5.59 -1.44 1.39
N VAL A 36 5.69 -0.61 0.37
CA VAL A 36 4.56 0.04 -0.30
C VAL A 36 4.60 -0.32 -1.77
N ILE A 37 3.51 -0.85 -2.29
CA ILE A 37 3.38 -1.21 -3.70
C ILE A 37 2.31 -0.32 -4.31
N VAL A 38 2.66 0.43 -5.34
CA VAL A 38 1.73 1.31 -6.06
C VAL A 38 1.52 0.77 -7.46
N GLY A 39 0.28 0.59 -7.85
CA GLY A 39 -0.08 0.16 -9.20
C GLY A 39 -1.46 0.64 -9.58
N THR A 40 -2.02 -0.01 -10.60
CA THR A 40 -3.37 0.28 -11.08
C THR A 40 -4.23 -0.98 -11.04
N LEU A 41 -5.46 -0.85 -10.55
CA LEU A 41 -6.47 -1.90 -10.54
C LEU A 41 -7.79 -1.32 -11.07
N CYS A 42 -8.31 -1.84 -12.18
CA CYS A 42 -9.55 -1.36 -12.81
C CYS A 42 -9.58 0.17 -13.06
N GLY A 43 -8.44 0.79 -13.39
CA GLY A 43 -8.31 2.23 -13.63
C GLY A 43 -8.14 3.08 -12.36
N TRP A 44 -8.19 2.47 -11.18
CA TRP A 44 -7.91 3.12 -9.90
C TRP A 44 -6.42 3.05 -9.61
N ARG A 45 -5.86 4.12 -9.04
CA ARG A 45 -4.54 4.04 -8.42
C ARG A 45 -4.72 3.24 -7.13
N CYS A 46 -3.96 2.17 -6.97
CA CYS A 46 -4.03 1.30 -5.82
C CYS A 46 -2.68 1.29 -5.12
N THR A 47 -2.69 1.54 -3.82
CA THR A 47 -1.53 1.49 -2.94
C THR A 47 -1.74 0.34 -1.97
N LEU A 48 -0.83 -0.63 -1.98
CA LEU A 48 -0.81 -1.75 -1.07
C LEU A 48 0.30 -1.54 -0.05
N LEU A 49 -0.05 -1.53 1.23
CA LEU A 49 0.86 -1.26 2.35
C LEU A 49 1.01 -2.52 3.21
N HIS A 50 2.26 -2.97 3.38
CA HIS A 50 2.60 -4.06 4.31
C HIS A 50 3.05 -3.48 5.65
N THR A 51 2.21 -3.58 6.66
CA THR A 51 2.45 -2.92 7.96
C THR A 51 3.41 -3.70 8.85
N GLY A 52 3.50 -5.02 8.69
CA GLY A 52 4.01 -5.91 9.72
C GLY A 52 2.94 -6.20 10.79
N ILE A 53 3.14 -7.29 11.53
CA ILE A 53 2.16 -7.80 12.51
C ILE A 53 2.12 -6.90 13.76
N GLY A 54 0.92 -6.68 14.30
CA GLY A 54 0.69 -5.98 15.56
C GLY A 54 0.17 -4.55 15.41
N SER A 55 -0.53 -4.07 16.43
CA SER A 55 -1.22 -2.77 16.41
C SER A 55 -0.28 -1.58 16.26
N VAL A 56 0.89 -1.62 16.90
CA VAL A 56 1.92 -0.56 16.78
C VAL A 56 2.42 -0.44 15.35
N ASN A 57 2.68 -1.57 14.70
CA ASN A 57 3.14 -1.62 13.32
C ASN A 57 2.09 -1.08 12.35
N ALA A 58 0.83 -1.48 12.52
CA ALA A 58 -0.29 -0.98 11.73
C ALA A 58 -0.50 0.53 11.90
N ALA A 59 -0.52 1.02 13.14
CA ALA A 59 -0.71 2.44 13.44
C ALA A 59 0.43 3.30 12.86
N HIS A 60 1.68 2.90 13.05
CA HIS A 60 2.85 3.59 12.51
C HIS A 60 2.81 3.64 10.98
N ALA A 61 2.65 2.49 10.33
CA ALA A 61 2.64 2.39 8.87
C ALA A 61 1.52 3.22 8.24
N LEU A 62 0.30 3.13 8.80
CA LEU A 62 -0.85 3.88 8.29
C LEU A 62 -0.67 5.39 8.48
N THR A 63 -0.17 5.82 9.64
CA THR A 63 0.10 7.24 9.91
C THR A 63 1.15 7.78 8.92
N CYS A 64 2.25 7.06 8.73
CA CYS A 64 3.28 7.46 7.77
C CYS A 64 2.78 7.52 6.33
N GLN A 65 1.85 6.64 5.95
CA GLN A 65 1.28 6.60 4.59
C GLN A 65 0.25 7.71 4.33
N LEU A 66 -0.51 8.12 5.36
CA LEU A 66 -1.50 9.19 5.24
C LEU A 66 -0.86 10.59 5.31
N GLU A 67 0.12 10.76 6.20
CA GLU A 67 0.83 12.04 6.41
C GLU A 67 1.99 12.23 5.42
N GLY A 68 2.65 11.14 5.05
CA GLY A 68 3.65 11.16 3.99
C GLY A 68 2.95 11.49 2.69
N GLN A 69 3.22 12.68 2.15
CA GLN A 69 2.66 13.11 0.87
C GLN A 69 2.69 11.95 -0.13
N LEU A 70 1.51 11.48 -0.51
CA LEU A 70 1.34 10.44 -1.51
C LEU A 70 2.04 10.96 -2.78
N PRO A 71 3.06 10.25 -3.33
CA PRO A 71 3.65 10.66 -4.60
C PRO A 71 2.63 10.63 -5.73
#